data_AF-A0A0F6A7M6-F1
#
_entry.id   AF-A0A0F6A7M6-F1
#
_cell.length_a   1.000
_cell.length_b   1.000
_cell.length_c   1.000
_cell.angle_alpha   90.00
_cell.angle_beta   90.00
_cell.angle_gamma   90.00
#
_symmetry.space_group_name_H-M   'P 1'
#
loop_
_entity.id
_entity.type
_entity.pdbx_description
1 polymer ?
#
loop_
_entity_poly.entity_id
_entity_poly.type
_entity_poly.pdbx_seq_one_letter_code
_entity_poly.pdbx_strand_id
1 'polypeptide(L)'
;MTFEYAIESNYTTTNYTTNNCTTKRSFIHNRPVRQLRVSQFKANMQKSIRRLRKSKKLTQRQLGNILGVDQATISNFESGKTVMTLDLAYELILVFGCDFYIECDLSGIMSLPKAS
;
A
#
# COMPACT_ATOMS: atom_id res chain seq x y z
N MET A 1 -12.10 -12.24 33.04
CA MET A 1 -11.13 -11.76 34.04
C MET A 1 -9.77 -11.78 33.35
N THR A 2 -9.03 -10.67 33.46
CA THR A 2 -7.65 -10.41 32.98
C THR A 2 -7.34 -10.56 31.48
N PHE A 3 -7.09 -9.41 30.85
CA PHE A 3 -6.20 -9.26 29.71
C PHE A 3 -4.76 -9.49 30.16
N GLU A 4 -3.97 -10.22 29.39
CA GLU A 4 -2.52 -10.03 29.30
C GLU A 4 -2.16 -9.87 27.84
N TYR A 5 -1.78 -8.63 27.49
CA TYR A 5 -1.23 -8.27 26.19
C TYR A 5 0.28 -8.45 26.27
N ALA A 6 0.80 -9.51 25.67
CA ALA A 6 2.21 -9.61 25.31
C ALA A 6 2.36 -9.13 23.86
N ILE A 7 2.81 -7.87 23.68
CA ILE A 7 3.31 -7.42 22.38
C ILE A 7 4.77 -7.85 22.30
N GLU A 8 4.99 -9.04 21.79
CA GLU A 8 6.29 -9.41 21.23
C GLU A 8 6.18 -9.43 19.71
N SER A 9 6.99 -8.57 19.12
CA SER A 9 7.27 -8.46 17.70
C SER A 9 7.44 -9.83 17.04
N ASN A 10 6.47 -10.24 16.23
CA ASN A 10 6.64 -11.12 15.07
C ASN A 10 5.35 -11.04 14.26
N TYR A 11 5.43 -10.63 13.00
CA TYR A 11 4.30 -10.73 12.08
C TYR A 11 3.96 -12.21 11.93
N THR A 12 3.05 -12.72 12.76
CA THR A 12 2.58 -14.09 12.71
C THR A 12 1.65 -14.26 11.51
N THR A 13 2.10 -15.06 10.56
CA THR A 13 1.31 -15.67 9.51
C THR A 13 0.18 -16.48 10.14
N THR A 14 -1.00 -15.87 10.33
CA THR A 14 -2.22 -16.63 10.61
C THR A 14 -2.84 -17.06 9.30
N ASN A 15 -2.77 -18.36 9.05
CA ASN A 15 -3.45 -19.09 8.00
C ASN A 15 -4.95 -18.76 8.00
N TYR A 16 -5.41 -17.98 7.03
CA TYR A 16 -6.84 -17.83 6.77
C TYR A 16 -7.32 -19.07 6.01
N THR A 17 -7.70 -20.09 6.77
CA THR A 17 -8.57 -21.16 6.28
C THR A 17 -9.91 -20.52 5.93
N THR A 18 -10.25 -20.40 4.66
CA THR A 18 -11.65 -20.14 4.28
C THR A 18 -12.11 -21.21 3.32
N ASN A 19 -12.80 -22.18 3.89
CA ASN A 19 -13.68 -23.10 3.22
C ASN A 19 -14.60 -22.31 2.27
N ASN A 20 -14.71 -22.77 1.03
CA ASN A 20 -15.63 -22.28 0.03
C ASN A 20 -17.06 -22.20 0.57
N CYS A 21 -17.62 -21.00 0.76
CA CYS A 21 -19.07 -20.82 0.84
C CYS A 21 -19.47 -19.36 0.55
N THR A 22 -19.97 -19.17 -0.68
CA THR A 22 -21.04 -18.27 -1.14
C THR A 22 -21.15 -16.83 -0.61
N THR A 23 -21.51 -15.98 -1.57
CA THR A 23 -21.93 -14.57 -1.45
C THR A 23 -20.78 -13.57 -1.48
N LYS A 24 -20.95 -12.56 -2.33
CA LYS A 24 -20.28 -11.25 -2.30
C LYS A 24 -20.36 -10.66 -0.89
N ARG A 25 -19.58 -11.16 0.08
CA ARG A 25 -19.48 -10.55 1.40
C ARG A 25 -18.83 -9.21 1.19
N SER A 26 -19.69 -8.19 1.21
CA SER A 26 -19.36 -6.80 1.00
C SER A 26 -18.12 -6.46 1.83
N PHE A 27 -17.14 -5.80 1.20
CA PHE A 27 -15.98 -5.26 1.90
C PHE A 27 -16.39 -4.40 3.11
N ILE A 28 -17.65 -3.95 3.16
CA ILE A 28 -18.32 -3.21 4.24
C ILE A 28 -18.07 -3.84 5.62
N HIS A 29 -18.13 -5.16 5.79
CA HIS A 29 -18.04 -5.79 7.13
C HIS A 29 -16.71 -6.51 7.41
N ASN A 30 -15.80 -6.62 6.43
CA ASN A 30 -14.52 -7.30 6.62
C ASN A 30 -13.35 -6.33 6.90
N ARG A 31 -13.18 -5.93 8.17
CA ARG A 31 -12.13 -4.99 8.60
C ARG A 31 -10.70 -5.49 8.29
N PRO A 32 -10.32 -6.75 8.56
CA PRO A 32 -8.97 -7.24 8.26
C PRO A 32 -8.63 -7.16 6.76
N VAL A 33 -9.56 -7.57 5.89
CA VAL A 33 -9.34 -7.49 4.43
C VAL A 33 -9.22 -6.04 3.97
N ARG A 34 -10.04 -5.12 4.49
CA ARG A 34 -9.89 -3.69 4.18
C ARG A 34 -8.53 -3.13 4.61
N GLN A 35 -8.06 -3.49 5.80
CA GLN A 35 -6.74 -3.08 6.29
C GLN A 35 -5.61 -3.62 5.42
N LEU A 36 -5.69 -4.87 4.98
CA LEU A 36 -4.74 -5.47 4.05
C LEU A 36 -4.71 -4.70 2.71
N ARG A 37 -5.87 -4.37 2.15
CA ARG A 37 -5.97 -3.59 0.90
C ARG A 37 -5.36 -2.19 1.05
N VAL A 38 -5.61 -1.52 2.18
CA VAL A 38 -4.99 -0.23 2.47
C VAL A 38 -3.47 -0.35 2.58
N SER A 39 -2.96 -1.41 3.23
CA SER A 39 -1.53 -1.67 3.33
C SER A 39 -0.90 -1.92 1.95
N GLN A 40 -1.53 -2.74 1.11
CA GLN A 40 -1.11 -2.99 -0.27
C GLN A 40 -1.11 -1.72 -1.11
N PHE A 41 -2.16 -0.90 -1.00
CA PHE A 41 -2.24 0.39 -1.67
C PHE A 41 -1.07 1.31 -1.28
N LYS A 42 -0.78 1.43 0.01
CA LYS A 42 0.36 2.23 0.51
C LYS A 42 1.68 1.77 -0.10
N ALA A 43 1.95 0.46 -0.11
CA ALA A 43 3.18 -0.09 -0.69
C ALA A 43 3.29 0.18 -2.20
N ASN A 44 2.18 0.09 -2.94
CA ASN A 44 2.15 0.36 -4.37
C ASN A 44 2.32 1.84 -4.70
N MET A 45 1.76 2.73 -3.88
CA MET A 45 1.95 4.17 -4.00
C MET A 45 3.43 4.55 -3.84
N GLN A 46 4.12 3.97 -2.84
CA GLN A 46 5.56 4.18 -2.62
C GLN A 46 6.41 3.78 -3.84
N LYS A 47 6.15 2.61 -4.42
CA LYS A 47 6.82 2.15 -5.65
C LYS A 47 6.53 3.07 -6.83
N SER A 48 5.28 3.54 -6.95
CA SER A 48 4.84 4.40 -8.05
C SER A 48 5.51 5.77 -8.02
N ILE A 49 5.68 6.39 -6.85
CA ILE A 49 6.39 7.67 -6.69
C ILE A 49 7.81 7.56 -7.28
N ARG A 50 8.57 6.54 -6.85
CA ARG A 50 9.94 6.34 -7.31
C ARG A 50 10.02 6.11 -8.81
N ARG A 51 9.08 5.33 -9.37
CA ARG A 51 8.99 5.04 -10.80
C ARG A 51 8.67 6.30 -11.61
N LEU A 52 7.64 7.05 -11.22
CA LEU A 52 7.19 8.27 -11.91
C LEU A 52 8.23 9.38 -11.85
N ARG A 53 8.86 9.57 -10.68
CA ARG A 53 9.96 10.52 -10.54
C ARG A 53 11.10 10.22 -11.52
N LYS A 54 11.51 8.95 -11.60
CA LYS A 54 12.57 8.50 -12.51
C LYS A 54 12.17 8.61 -13.98
N SER A 55 10.92 8.29 -14.35
CA SER A 55 10.46 8.41 -15.75
C SER A 55 10.46 9.86 -16.22
N LYS A 56 10.21 10.82 -15.32
CA LYS A 56 10.34 12.26 -15.58
C LYS A 56 11.76 12.81 -15.37
N LYS A 57 12.75 11.94 -15.11
CA LYS A 57 14.17 12.30 -14.87
C LYS A 57 14.40 13.30 -13.73
N LEU A 58 13.55 13.27 -12.69
CA LEU A 58 13.65 14.18 -11.55
C LEU A 58 14.53 13.57 -10.43
N THR A 59 15.33 14.40 -9.79
CA THR A 59 15.96 14.06 -8.51
C THR A 59 14.94 14.14 -7.36
N GLN A 60 15.23 13.51 -6.22
CA GLN A 60 14.35 13.63 -5.05
C GLN A 60 14.22 15.08 -4.57
N ARG A 61 15.27 15.90 -4.68
CA ARG A 61 15.22 17.33 -4.37
C ARG A 61 14.30 18.10 -5.31
N GLN A 62 14.37 17.83 -6.61
CA GLN A 62 13.51 18.50 -7.59
C GLN A 62 12.03 18.16 -7.36
N LEU A 63 11.72 16.88 -7.09
CA LEU A 63 10.35 16.51 -6.74
C LEU A 63 9.90 17.16 -5.43
N GLY A 64 10.76 17.21 -4.41
CA GLY A 64 10.48 17.89 -3.16
C GLY A 64 10.13 19.36 -3.37
N ASN A 65 10.91 20.07 -4.17
CA ASN A 65 10.65 21.47 -4.50
C ASN A 65 9.30 21.67 -5.23
N ILE A 66 8.90 20.74 -6.10
CA ILE A 66 7.60 20.78 -6.78
C ILE A 66 6.45 20.60 -5.78
N LEU A 67 6.60 19.69 -4.81
CA LEU A 67 5.60 19.35 -3.80
C LEU A 67 5.70 20.21 -2.52
N GLY A 68 6.57 21.22 -2.49
CA GLY A 68 6.77 22.05 -1.30
C GLY A 68 7.34 21.34 -0.08
N VAL A 69 8.06 20.22 -0.25
CA VAL A 69 8.69 19.44 0.84
C VAL A 69 10.19 19.28 0.64
N ASP A 70 10.91 18.91 1.69
CA ASP A 70 12.35 18.66 1.56
C ASP A 70 12.68 17.33 0.86
N GLN A 71 13.94 17.19 0.42
CA GLN A 71 14.40 15.97 -0.24
C GLN A 71 14.36 14.73 0.67
N ALA A 72 14.55 14.91 1.98
CA ALA A 72 14.52 13.81 2.95
C ALA A 72 13.11 13.23 3.07
N THR A 73 12.09 14.07 2.98
CA THR A 73 10.67 13.71 2.97
C THR A 73 10.34 12.86 1.76
N ILE A 74 10.83 13.23 0.56
CA ILE A 74 10.70 12.38 -0.63
C ILE A 74 11.41 11.04 -0.44
N SER A 75 12.61 11.04 0.13
CA SER A 75 13.34 9.80 0.42
C SER A 75 12.58 8.90 1.41
N ASN A 76 11.97 9.48 2.44
CA ASN A 76 11.15 8.77 3.41
C ASN A 76 9.88 8.20 2.79
N PHE A 77 9.24 8.91 1.86
CA PHE A 77 8.11 8.40 1.10
C PHE A 77 8.52 7.20 0.22
N GLU A 78 9.60 7.32 -0.54
CA GLU A 78 10.06 6.25 -1.44
C GLU A 78 10.56 5.00 -0.70
N SER A 79 11.02 5.16 0.55
CA SER A 79 11.46 4.06 1.42
C SER A 79 10.35 3.53 2.35
N GLY A 80 9.18 4.17 2.33
CA GLY A 80 8.03 3.80 3.16
C GLY A 80 8.16 4.08 4.66
N LYS A 81 9.15 4.88 5.05
CA LYS A 81 9.35 5.33 6.44
C LYS A 81 8.25 6.27 6.92
N THR A 82 7.64 7.00 5.99
CA THR A 82 6.59 7.98 6.30
C THR A 82 5.38 7.77 5.41
N VAL A 83 4.20 7.86 6.01
CA VAL A 83 2.92 7.87 5.27
C VAL A 83 2.67 9.28 4.77
N MET A 84 2.41 9.41 3.48
CA MET A 84 2.05 10.67 2.85
C MET A 84 0.65 11.12 3.24
N THR A 85 0.43 12.43 3.33
CA THR A 85 -0.91 13.01 3.48
C THR A 85 -1.73 12.85 2.20
N LEU A 86 -3.04 12.98 2.30
CA LEU A 86 -3.91 12.94 1.12
C LEU A 86 -3.62 14.10 0.16
N ASP A 87 -3.31 15.29 0.69
CA ASP A 87 -3.02 16.49 -0.12
C ASP A 87 -1.80 16.25 -1.03
N LEU A 88 -0.69 15.76 -0.47
CA LEU A 88 0.52 15.44 -1.23
C LEU A 88 0.28 14.29 -2.23
N ALA A 89 -0.55 13.32 -1.86
CA ALA A 89 -0.93 12.24 -2.77
C ALA A 89 -1.72 12.77 -3.98
N TYR A 90 -2.60 13.75 -3.76
CA TYR A 90 -3.35 14.40 -4.82
C TYR A 90 -2.46 15.29 -5.69
N GLU A 91 -1.54 16.06 -5.10
CA GLU A 91 -0.56 16.85 -5.87
C GLU A 91 0.28 15.98 -6.81
N LEU A 92 0.70 14.78 -6.38
CA LEU A 92 1.42 13.86 -7.25
C LEU A 92 0.62 13.46 -8.49
N ILE A 93 -0.68 13.24 -8.35
CA ILE A 93 -1.57 12.93 -9.48
C ILE A 93 -1.59 14.11 -10.45
N LEU A 94 -1.67 15.34 -9.93
CA LEU A 94 -1.64 16.56 -10.75
C LEU A 94 -0.30 16.75 -11.46
N VAL A 95 0.82 16.55 -10.75
CA VAL A 95 2.19 16.73 -11.28
C VAL A 95 2.50 15.69 -12.36
N PHE A 96 2.07 14.45 -12.18
CA PHE A 96 2.39 13.38 -13.13
C PHE A 96 1.33 13.16 -14.21
N GLY A 97 0.11 13.65 -14.02
CA GLY A 97 -1.01 13.51 -14.95
C GLY A 97 -1.48 12.06 -15.10
N CYS A 98 -1.31 11.24 -14.06
CA CYS A 98 -1.69 9.83 -14.08
C CYS A 98 -2.21 9.37 -12.73
N ASP A 99 -3.22 8.49 -12.76
CA ASP A 99 -3.69 7.83 -11.56
C ASP A 99 -2.70 6.77 -11.08
N PHE A 100 -2.63 6.58 -9.76
CA PHE A 100 -1.90 5.48 -9.16
C PHE A 100 -2.62 4.16 -9.42
N TYR A 101 -2.35 3.51 -10.55
CA TYR A 101 -2.85 2.17 -10.80
C TYR A 101 -2.24 1.19 -9.79
N ILE A 102 -3.12 0.58 -8.99
CA ILE A 102 -2.79 -0.65 -8.29
C ILE A 102 -2.75 -1.72 -9.38
N GLU A 103 -1.60 -2.36 -9.60
CA GLU A 103 -1.60 -3.72 -10.18
C GLU A 103 -2.30 -4.60 -9.16
N CYS A 104 -3.63 -4.60 -9.23
CA CYS A 104 -4.46 -5.42 -8.39
C CYS A 104 -4.49 -6.78 -9.07
N ASP A 105 -3.39 -7.52 -8.93
CA ASP A 105 -3.43 -8.92 -9.30
C ASP A 105 -4.35 -9.67 -8.32
N LEU A 106 -5.63 -9.75 -8.68
CA LEU A 106 -6.59 -10.63 -8.02
C LEU A 106 -6.38 -12.08 -8.46
N SER A 107 -5.58 -12.34 -9.50
CA SER A 107 -5.36 -13.69 -10.03
C SER A 107 -4.48 -14.54 -9.11
N GLY A 108 -3.55 -13.93 -8.37
CA GLY A 108 -2.76 -14.62 -7.33
C GLY A 108 -3.55 -15.16 -6.14
N ILE A 109 -4.84 -14.82 -6.02
CA ILE A 109 -5.75 -15.39 -5.00
C ILE A 109 -6.58 -16.56 -5.58
N MET A 110 -6.51 -16.80 -6.90
CA MET A 110 -7.32 -17.80 -7.60
C MET A 110 -6.56 -19.07 -8.02
N SER A 111 -5.24 -19.15 -7.81
CA SER A 111 -4.46 -20.34 -8.13
C SER A 111 -3.55 -20.77 -6.98
N LEU A 112 -4.10 -21.52 -6.03
CA LEU A 112 -3.30 -22.39 -5.16
C LEU A 112 -3.19 -23.79 -5.80
N PRO A 113 -2.03 -24.45 -5.73
CA PRO A 113 -1.89 -25.81 -6.24
C PRO A 113 -2.87 -26.72 -5.51
N LYS A 114 -3.58 -27.57 -6.27
CA LYS A 114 -4.44 -28.61 -5.69
C LYS A 114 -3.53 -29.52 -4.85
N ALA A 115 -3.71 -29.50 -3.53
CA ALA A 115 -3.11 -30.49 -2.67
C ALA A 115 -3.71 -31.86 -3.05
N SER A 116 -2.83 -32.76 -3.50
CA SER A 116 -3.07 -34.17 -3.77
C SER A 116 -3.30 -34.96 -2.49
#